data_AF-A0A0D2LYC8-F1
#
_entry.id   AF-A0A0D2LYC8-F1
#
_cell.length_a   1.000
_cell.length_b   1.000
_cell.length_c   1.000
_cell.angle_alpha   90.00
_cell.angle_beta   90.00
_cell.angle_gamma   90.00
#
_symmetry.space_group_name_H-M   'P 1'
#
loop_
_entity.id
_entity.type
_entity.pdbx_description
1 polymer ?
#
loop_
_entity_poly.entity_id
_entity_poly.type
_entity_poly.pdbx_seq_one_letter_code
_entity_poly.pdbx_strand_id
1 'polypeptide(L)'
;MPIVSLKCFSHINTYIYWIQIEDPSDPASRSASQQEEFSHFKREVYQKVLKKVFQSLKTRSQNGEAHRCGDGISRVLYPGILIESQDAEEAAYFCACRAASANHPCPKCLVSQEELHNILGTFELRTPQSMQAVLSRVSKMKTKTAREQILKDNGLHNVQHFLWGFRFSDPYKAYSYDTLHSDDLGKWGKHLWVLTLSILEKNGTKGQAFYDILKLQQAISVYQKCCAKVEQEYGKSFDFLKQHAVHHVIQDIREKGTVDNFSTRIGEGFQQEAAQAYDQTNMKDAEHQMCVIDEKQEAIARIRMTIDHDRMARLNFECVQDLKLADIGNKSEVALDLDPESPKTWQLGSPEGKKTNLRNMATDLAKVNRQYSSLDERVQNIIAYYWPEEAIQIRFEDDIYVQRYKCVVLKYQSLEDWTEGRDIMRCNPKFHGRQRFDCVIIYNDTTPELSIARLHDLFRFWLPSGKTVDLALVFRFSHSKWKPKTTWDGCKMLNEDTETTLIQMDHLIRGALVCPVTERAEEKTHYFIDSVDPDMFL
;
A
#
# COMPACT_ATOMS: atom_id res chain seq x y z
N MET A 1 54.56 -50.38 -21.89
CA MET A 1 54.87 -49.61 -23.11
C MET A 1 53.65 -49.65 -24.05
N PRO A 2 53.45 -48.59 -24.85
CA PRO A 2 52.16 -48.02 -25.22
C PRO A 2 51.81 -48.21 -26.71
N ILE A 3 50.55 -47.96 -27.11
CA ILE A 3 50.12 -47.65 -28.50
C ILE A 3 48.83 -46.79 -28.37
N VAL A 4 48.83 -45.46 -28.54
CA VAL A 4 48.90 -44.59 -29.75
C VAL A 4 47.59 -44.51 -30.57
N SER A 5 47.00 -43.29 -30.51
CA SER A 5 46.15 -42.52 -31.45
C SER A 5 45.86 -43.05 -32.87
N LEU A 6 44.62 -42.83 -33.36
CA LEU A 6 44.24 -42.25 -34.69
C LEU A 6 42.69 -42.13 -34.77
N LYS A 7 42.06 -40.95 -34.90
CA LYS A 7 41.79 -40.17 -36.13
C LYS A 7 41.30 -41.01 -37.32
N CYS A 8 40.00 -40.94 -37.61
CA CYS A 8 39.39 -40.71 -38.94
C CYS A 8 37.92 -41.14 -38.91
N PHE A 9 37.00 -40.24 -39.29
CA PHE A 9 36.02 -40.49 -40.34
C PHE A 9 35.38 -39.15 -40.72
N SER A 10 36.08 -38.43 -41.59
CA SER A 10 35.54 -37.37 -42.43
C SER A 10 35.13 -37.96 -43.78
N HIS A 11 34.04 -37.43 -44.33
CA HIS A 11 33.49 -37.62 -45.69
C HIS A 11 32.47 -38.75 -45.87
N ILE A 12 31.20 -38.39 -45.75
CA ILE A 12 30.26 -38.26 -46.89
C ILE A 12 29.26 -37.17 -46.46
N ASN A 13 29.43 -35.96 -46.99
CA ASN A 13 28.43 -34.90 -46.85
C ASN A 13 27.76 -34.76 -48.22
N THR A 14 26.59 -35.38 -48.34
CA THR A 14 25.75 -35.27 -49.53
C THR A 14 25.27 -33.83 -49.61
N TYR A 15 25.72 -33.12 -50.64
CA TYR A 15 25.31 -31.75 -50.95
C TYR A 15 23.80 -31.73 -51.25
N ILE A 16 23.00 -31.32 -50.26
CA ILE A 16 21.70 -30.70 -50.54
C ILE A 16 22.00 -29.22 -50.74
N TYR A 17 22.10 -28.80 -52.00
CA TYR A 17 22.03 -27.39 -52.37
C TYR A 17 20.62 -26.91 -52.01
N TRP A 18 20.45 -26.44 -50.78
CA TRP A 18 19.38 -25.50 -50.48
C TRP A 18 19.75 -24.22 -51.22
N ILE A 19 18.99 -23.90 -52.27
CA ILE A 19 18.92 -22.52 -52.76
C ILE A 19 18.54 -21.70 -51.53
N GLN A 20 19.48 -20.90 -51.02
CA GLN A 20 19.17 -19.89 -50.01
C GLN A 20 18.20 -18.92 -50.69
N ILE A 21 16.91 -19.08 -50.39
CA ILE A 21 15.92 -18.06 -50.72
C ILE A 21 16.22 -16.94 -49.74
N GLU A 22 16.94 -15.92 -50.20
CA GLU A 22 17.11 -14.69 -49.42
C GLU A 22 15.72 -14.16 -49.06
N ASP A 23 15.43 -14.03 -47.77
CA ASP A 23 14.24 -13.31 -47.32
C ASP A 23 14.48 -11.82 -47.64
N PRO A 24 13.76 -11.22 -48.61
CA PRO A 24 13.89 -9.80 -48.91
C PRO A 24 13.50 -8.90 -47.72
N SER A 25 12.95 -9.49 -46.65
CA SER A 25 12.53 -8.86 -45.41
C SER A 25 13.54 -9.02 -44.26
N ASP A 26 14.64 -9.76 -44.46
CA ASP A 26 15.68 -9.96 -43.44
C ASP A 26 16.24 -8.60 -42.98
N PRO A 27 16.14 -8.24 -41.68
CA PRO A 27 16.72 -7.00 -41.16
C PRO A 27 18.21 -6.83 -41.48
N ALA A 28 18.95 -7.94 -41.65
CA ALA A 28 20.37 -7.94 -41.98
C ALA A 28 20.68 -7.64 -43.46
N SER A 29 19.70 -7.76 -44.38
CA SER A 29 19.87 -7.48 -45.82
C SER A 29 19.59 -6.02 -46.19
N ARG A 30 19.17 -5.18 -45.23
CA ARG A 30 18.84 -3.77 -45.47
C ARG A 30 20.09 -2.94 -45.73
N SER A 31 20.06 -2.15 -46.82
CA SER A 31 21.04 -1.09 -47.04
C SER A 31 21.00 -0.04 -45.93
N ALA A 32 22.09 0.72 -45.77
CA ALA A 32 22.17 1.81 -44.78
C ALA A 32 21.00 2.82 -44.92
N SER A 33 20.58 3.13 -46.15
CA SER A 33 19.43 4.02 -46.40
C SER A 33 18.11 3.41 -45.91
N GLN A 34 17.91 2.10 -46.11
CA GLN A 34 16.70 1.41 -45.65
C GLN A 34 16.68 1.26 -44.13
N GLN A 35 17.85 1.07 -43.50
CA GLN A 35 17.96 1.08 -42.04
C GLN A 35 17.63 2.46 -41.45
N GLU A 36 18.13 3.54 -42.06
CA GLU A 36 17.83 4.91 -41.65
C GLU A 36 16.33 5.22 -41.78
N GLU A 37 15.73 4.88 -42.92
CA GLU A 37 14.29 5.07 -43.19
C GLU A 37 13.43 4.27 -42.21
N PHE A 38 13.78 3.01 -41.95
CA PHE A 38 13.07 2.19 -40.96
C PHE A 38 13.24 2.73 -39.52
N SER A 39 14.42 3.24 -39.19
CA SER A 39 14.68 3.89 -37.90
C SER A 39 13.82 5.14 -37.71
N HIS A 40 13.62 5.93 -38.76
CA HIS A 40 12.70 7.07 -38.77
C HIS A 40 11.24 6.62 -38.67
N PHE A 41 10.83 5.60 -39.42
CA PHE A 41 9.49 5.00 -39.35
C PHE A 41 9.14 4.51 -37.94
N LYS A 42 10.04 3.80 -37.25
CA LYS A 42 9.83 3.36 -35.86
C LYS A 42 9.51 4.53 -34.92
N ARG A 43 10.22 5.66 -35.07
CA ARG A 43 9.99 6.86 -34.26
C ARG A 43 8.64 7.49 -34.55
N GLU A 44 8.22 7.54 -35.82
CA GLU A 44 6.88 8.01 -36.16
C GLU A 44 5.79 7.12 -35.56
N VAL A 45 5.94 5.79 -35.66
CA VAL A 45 5.01 4.83 -35.09
C VAL A 45 4.92 5.02 -33.58
N TYR A 46 6.07 5.12 -32.90
CA TYR A 46 6.15 5.37 -31.46
C TYR A 46 5.34 6.62 -31.05
N GLN A 47 5.57 7.76 -31.73
CA GLN A 47 4.83 9.00 -31.47
C GLN A 47 3.32 8.88 -31.77
N LYS A 48 2.95 8.17 -32.85
CA LYS A 48 1.54 7.94 -33.21
C LYS A 48 0.82 7.04 -32.20
N VAL A 49 1.49 5.99 -31.70
CA VAL A 49 0.98 5.10 -30.67
C VAL A 49 0.76 5.86 -29.36
N LEU A 50 1.77 6.60 -28.87
CA LEU A 50 1.63 7.40 -27.65
C LEU A 50 0.53 8.46 -27.79
N LYS A 51 0.44 9.13 -28.95
CA LYS A 51 -0.66 10.05 -29.25
C LYS A 51 -2.02 9.38 -29.14
N LYS A 52 -2.15 8.12 -29.56
CA LYS A 52 -3.41 7.36 -29.50
C LYS A 52 -3.74 6.95 -28.06
N VAL A 53 -2.76 6.44 -27.32
CA VAL A 53 -2.89 6.04 -25.92
C VAL A 53 -3.35 7.23 -25.06
N PHE A 54 -2.68 8.37 -25.19
CA PHE A 54 -2.96 9.57 -24.40
C PHE A 54 -3.99 10.51 -25.04
N GLN A 55 -4.67 10.09 -26.11
CA GLN A 55 -5.57 10.95 -26.90
C GLN A 55 -6.66 11.60 -26.03
N SER A 56 -7.26 10.82 -25.12
CA SER A 56 -8.34 11.26 -24.23
C SER A 56 -7.92 12.38 -23.29
N LEU A 57 -6.64 12.42 -22.89
CA LEU A 57 -6.10 13.41 -21.97
C LEU A 57 -5.82 14.75 -22.66
N LYS A 58 -5.66 14.79 -23.98
CA LYS A 58 -5.31 16.03 -24.69
C LYS A 58 -6.32 17.15 -24.44
N THR A 59 -7.62 16.90 -24.68
CA THR A 59 -8.67 17.89 -24.48
C THR A 59 -8.81 18.28 -23.00
N ARG A 60 -8.71 17.29 -22.11
CA ARG A 60 -8.75 17.50 -20.65
C ARG A 60 -7.58 18.35 -20.17
N SER A 61 -6.39 18.18 -20.73
CA SER A 61 -5.22 19.00 -20.38
C SER A 61 -5.44 20.48 -20.69
N GLN A 62 -6.23 20.81 -21.73
CA GLN A 62 -6.47 22.18 -22.15
C GLN A 62 -7.61 22.85 -21.38
N ASN A 63 -8.72 22.13 -21.25
CA ASN A 63 -9.98 22.64 -20.71
C ASN A 63 -10.13 22.40 -19.20
N GLY A 64 -9.42 21.40 -18.68
CA GLY A 64 -9.59 20.89 -17.34
C GLY A 64 -10.79 19.96 -17.22
N GLU A 65 -10.82 19.19 -16.15
CA GLU A 65 -11.94 18.30 -15.81
C GLU A 65 -12.24 18.43 -14.32
N ALA A 66 -13.52 18.63 -13.99
CA ALA A 66 -13.95 18.67 -12.60
C ALA A 66 -13.77 17.27 -11.98
N HIS A 67 -13.00 17.21 -10.91
CA HIS A 67 -12.69 15.98 -10.20
C HIS A 67 -12.85 16.20 -8.70
N ARG A 68 -13.48 15.26 -8.01
CA ARG A 68 -13.63 15.29 -6.56
C ARG A 68 -12.36 14.75 -5.92
N CYS A 69 -11.57 15.63 -5.31
CA CYS A 69 -10.30 15.27 -4.69
C CYS A 69 -10.49 14.49 -3.37
N GLY A 70 -9.42 13.91 -2.84
CA GLY A 70 -9.44 13.09 -1.62
C GLY A 70 -9.90 13.83 -0.36
N ASP A 71 -9.84 15.16 -0.34
CA ASP A 71 -10.38 16.02 0.72
C ASP A 71 -11.88 16.34 0.54
N GLY A 72 -12.54 15.72 -0.45
CA GLY A 72 -13.95 15.89 -0.75
C GLY A 72 -14.28 17.17 -1.53
N ILE A 73 -13.30 18.03 -1.82
CA ILE A 73 -13.48 19.28 -2.56
C ILE A 73 -13.34 19.00 -4.06
N SER A 74 -14.33 19.43 -4.83
CA SER A 74 -14.26 19.37 -6.30
C SER A 74 -13.34 20.47 -6.83
N ARG A 75 -12.31 20.07 -7.58
CA ARG A 75 -11.38 20.97 -8.26
C ARG A 75 -11.39 20.69 -9.75
N VAL A 76 -11.11 21.72 -10.54
CA VAL A 76 -10.82 21.53 -11.97
C VAL A 76 -9.36 21.14 -12.09
N LEU A 77 -9.11 19.88 -12.42
CA LEU A 77 -7.77 19.32 -12.61
C LEU A 77 -7.41 19.31 -14.09
N TYR A 78 -6.13 19.50 -14.38
CA TYR A 78 -5.62 19.50 -15.74
C TYR A 78 -4.55 18.41 -15.86
N PRO A 79 -4.86 17.27 -16.49
CA PRO A 79 -3.89 16.19 -16.62
C PRO A 79 -2.72 16.62 -17.51
N GLY A 80 -1.51 16.24 -17.10
CA GLY A 80 -0.27 16.49 -17.82
C GLY A 80 0.75 15.39 -17.55
N ILE A 81 1.72 15.24 -18.45
CA ILE A 81 2.89 14.36 -18.27
C ILE A 81 4.03 15.26 -17.82
N LEU A 82 4.38 15.16 -16.54
CA LEU A 82 5.36 16.03 -15.88
C LEU A 82 6.70 15.34 -15.64
N ILE A 83 6.72 14.00 -15.58
CA ILE A 83 7.88 13.18 -15.29
C ILE A 83 7.86 11.98 -16.23
N GLU A 84 8.96 11.78 -16.94
CA GLU A 84 9.25 10.62 -17.78
C GLU A 84 10.68 10.17 -17.44
N SER A 85 10.82 8.99 -16.84
CA SER A 85 12.12 8.42 -16.45
C SER A 85 12.45 7.26 -17.36
N GLN A 86 13.51 7.40 -18.15
CA GLN A 86 13.94 6.45 -19.18
C GLN A 86 15.45 6.52 -19.35
N ASP A 87 16.02 5.48 -19.96
CA ASP A 87 17.42 5.52 -20.35
C ASP A 87 17.67 6.57 -21.46
N ALA A 88 18.94 6.85 -21.77
CA ALA A 88 19.31 7.90 -22.72
C ALA A 88 18.88 7.60 -24.17
N GLU A 89 18.83 6.32 -24.58
CA GLU A 89 18.41 5.97 -25.94
C GLU A 89 16.89 6.13 -26.08
N GLU A 90 16.14 5.62 -25.11
CA GLU A 90 14.69 5.77 -25.02
C GLU A 90 14.28 7.24 -24.94
N ALA A 91 14.97 8.04 -24.12
CA ALA A 91 14.74 9.48 -24.04
C ALA A 91 14.95 10.20 -25.38
N ALA A 92 15.92 9.76 -26.19
CA ALA A 92 16.11 10.28 -27.54
C ALA A 92 14.95 9.89 -28.47
N TYR A 93 14.43 8.66 -28.38
CA TYR A 93 13.21 8.25 -29.10
C TYR A 93 11.98 9.05 -28.65
N PHE A 94 11.77 9.20 -27.35
CA PHE A 94 10.66 9.94 -26.77
C PHE A 94 10.70 11.41 -27.19
N CYS A 95 11.82 12.11 -27.00
CA CYS A 95 11.95 13.52 -27.34
C CYS A 95 12.14 13.79 -28.85
N ALA A 96 12.09 12.76 -29.70
CA ALA A 96 12.41 12.82 -31.12
C ALA A 96 13.80 13.43 -31.42
N CYS A 97 14.73 13.28 -30.48
CA CYS A 97 16.11 13.75 -30.59
C CYS A 97 17.00 12.67 -31.21
N ARG A 98 18.13 13.10 -31.75
CA ARG A 98 19.20 12.20 -32.18
C ARG A 98 19.99 11.75 -30.95
N ALA A 99 20.53 10.53 -30.99
CA ALA A 99 21.23 9.90 -29.88
C ALA A 99 22.64 10.51 -29.65
N ALA A 100 23.46 9.83 -28.84
CA ALA A 100 24.72 10.32 -28.28
C ALA A 100 25.77 10.87 -29.28
N SER A 101 25.71 10.49 -30.57
CA SER A 101 26.62 10.96 -31.62
C SER A 101 26.15 12.23 -32.36
N ALA A 102 25.05 12.85 -31.91
CA ALA A 102 24.54 14.07 -32.51
C ALA A 102 25.34 15.31 -32.07
N ASN A 103 25.39 16.33 -32.92
CA ASN A 103 25.97 17.64 -32.60
C ASN A 103 25.37 18.24 -31.31
N HIS A 104 24.07 18.01 -31.08
CA HIS A 104 23.34 18.44 -29.88
C HIS A 104 22.57 17.26 -29.27
N PRO A 105 23.22 16.39 -28.50
CA PRO A 105 22.67 15.09 -28.13
C PRO A 105 21.73 15.11 -26.91
N CYS A 106 21.70 16.21 -26.14
CA CYS A 106 20.84 16.29 -24.96
C CYS A 106 19.36 16.46 -25.34
N PRO A 107 18.44 15.64 -24.78
CA PRO A 107 17.00 15.83 -24.98
C PRO A 107 16.43 17.09 -24.33
N LYS A 108 17.13 17.72 -23.37
CA LYS A 108 16.64 18.90 -22.65
C LYS A 108 17.11 20.23 -23.23
N CYS A 109 18.30 20.27 -23.81
CA CYS A 109 18.94 21.51 -24.24
C CYS A 109 19.78 21.30 -25.51
N LEU A 110 20.26 22.40 -26.07
CA LEU A 110 21.12 22.45 -27.25
C LEU A 110 22.62 22.51 -26.87
N VAL A 111 23.03 21.84 -25.78
CA VAL A 111 24.45 21.65 -25.48
C VAL A 111 25.14 20.93 -26.64
N SER A 112 26.33 21.40 -27.02
CA SER A 112 27.11 20.74 -28.06
C SER A 112 27.71 19.41 -27.55
N GLN A 113 27.96 18.46 -28.44
CA GLN A 113 28.58 17.19 -28.09
C GLN A 113 29.94 17.37 -27.38
N GLU A 114 30.68 18.41 -27.75
CA GLU A 114 32.01 18.74 -27.21
C GLU A 114 31.93 19.34 -25.78
N GLU A 115 30.77 19.87 -25.39
CA GLU A 115 30.55 20.55 -24.11
C GLU A 115 29.80 19.70 -23.08
N LEU A 116 29.52 18.43 -23.36
CA LEU A 116 28.79 17.54 -22.43
C LEU A 116 29.44 17.39 -21.04
N HIS A 117 30.74 17.64 -20.95
CA HIS A 117 31.49 17.64 -19.69
C HIS A 117 31.18 18.85 -18.80
N ASN A 118 30.66 19.95 -19.37
CA ASN A 118 30.41 21.21 -18.67
C ASN A 118 29.05 21.19 -17.96
N ILE A 119 28.96 20.45 -16.86
CA ILE A 119 27.72 20.24 -16.09
C ILE A 119 27.21 21.49 -15.33
N LEU A 120 28.02 22.54 -15.23
CA LEU A 120 27.63 23.85 -14.67
C LEU A 120 27.34 24.89 -15.76
N GLY A 121 27.47 24.50 -17.04
CA GLY A 121 27.21 25.37 -18.18
C GLY A 121 25.73 25.75 -18.30
N THR A 122 25.49 26.90 -18.92
CA THR A 122 24.13 27.34 -19.28
C THR A 122 23.94 27.13 -20.77
N PHE A 123 22.94 26.35 -21.15
CA PHE A 123 22.66 26.00 -22.54
C PHE A 123 21.23 26.34 -22.90
N GLU A 124 20.98 26.68 -24.17
CA GLU A 124 19.64 26.97 -24.65
C GLU A 124 18.73 25.74 -24.48
N LEU A 125 17.59 25.91 -23.81
CA LEU A 125 16.65 24.82 -23.54
C LEU A 125 15.81 24.50 -24.78
N ARG A 126 15.56 23.21 -25.00
CA ARG A 126 14.55 22.76 -25.96
C ARG A 126 13.17 23.05 -25.37
N THR A 127 12.30 23.60 -26.20
CA THR A 127 10.91 23.90 -25.83
C THR A 127 9.99 23.44 -26.96
N PRO A 128 8.71 23.13 -26.68
CA PRO A 128 7.75 22.80 -27.73
C PRO A 128 7.74 23.83 -28.86
N GLN A 129 7.77 25.11 -28.52
CA GLN A 129 7.73 26.22 -29.46
C GLN A 129 9.00 26.29 -30.33
N SER A 130 10.19 26.19 -29.73
CA SER A 130 11.44 26.23 -30.50
C SER A 130 11.56 25.04 -31.45
N MET A 131 11.24 23.83 -30.97
CA MET A 131 11.38 22.62 -31.78
C MET A 131 10.30 22.52 -32.87
N GLN A 132 9.08 23.04 -32.63
CA GLN A 132 8.07 23.24 -33.69
C GLN A 132 8.54 24.23 -34.75
N ALA A 133 9.20 25.33 -34.35
CA ALA A 133 9.74 26.31 -35.28
C ALA A 133 10.84 25.70 -36.17
N VAL A 134 11.69 24.84 -35.61
CA VAL A 134 12.69 24.06 -36.36
C VAL A 134 12.00 23.20 -37.42
N LEU A 135 11.00 22.39 -37.07
CA LEU A 135 10.29 21.56 -38.05
C LEU A 135 9.53 22.39 -39.09
N SER A 136 9.00 23.55 -38.69
CA SER A 136 8.36 24.50 -39.62
C SER A 136 9.35 25.15 -40.58
N ARG A 137 10.62 25.30 -40.19
CA ARG A 137 11.71 25.72 -41.08
C ARG A 137 12.09 24.60 -42.05
N VAL A 138 12.18 23.37 -41.55
CA VAL A 138 12.48 22.17 -42.35
C VAL A 138 11.43 21.97 -43.45
N SER A 139 10.15 22.13 -43.15
CA SER A 139 9.06 21.95 -44.14
C SER A 139 9.11 22.96 -45.29
N LYS A 140 9.70 24.14 -45.08
CA LYS A 140 9.89 25.18 -46.10
C LYS A 140 11.10 24.94 -47.01
N MET A 141 12.02 24.04 -46.64
CA MET A 141 13.21 23.76 -47.43
C MET A 141 12.88 22.86 -48.62
N LYS A 142 13.51 23.14 -49.78
CA LYS A 142 13.27 22.40 -51.03
C LYS A 142 14.09 21.12 -51.16
N THR A 143 15.31 21.09 -50.63
CA THR A 143 16.25 19.96 -50.81
C THR A 143 16.34 19.08 -49.56
N LYS A 144 16.55 17.77 -49.75
CA LYS A 144 16.77 16.81 -48.65
C LYS A 144 17.99 17.21 -47.81
N THR A 145 19.07 17.64 -48.45
CA THR A 145 20.30 18.07 -47.78
C THR A 145 20.09 19.27 -46.85
N ALA A 146 19.37 20.30 -47.30
CA ALA A 146 19.10 21.46 -46.46
C ALA A 146 18.19 21.13 -45.26
N ARG A 147 17.20 20.25 -45.45
CA ARG A 147 16.36 19.73 -44.37
C ARG A 147 17.21 18.99 -43.33
N GLU A 148 18.06 18.10 -43.80
CA GLU A 148 18.90 17.26 -42.95
C GLU A 148 19.94 18.07 -42.17
N GLN A 149 20.51 19.11 -42.79
CA GLN A 149 21.43 20.02 -42.11
C GLN A 149 20.75 20.71 -40.92
N ILE A 150 19.57 21.30 -41.13
CA ILE A 150 18.81 21.96 -40.05
C ILE A 150 18.50 21.00 -38.92
N LEU A 151 18.12 19.76 -39.25
CA LEU A 151 17.81 18.73 -38.26
C LEU A 151 19.05 18.32 -37.45
N LYS A 152 20.22 18.17 -38.10
CA LYS A 152 21.49 17.88 -37.44
C LYS A 152 21.94 19.03 -36.52
N ASP A 153 21.85 20.26 -36.99
CA ASP A 153 22.19 21.48 -36.23
C ASP A 153 21.32 21.67 -34.99
N ASN A 154 20.19 20.95 -34.90
CA ASN A 154 19.30 20.99 -33.74
C ASN A 154 19.18 19.61 -33.06
N GLY A 155 19.99 18.62 -33.44
CA GLY A 155 19.94 17.25 -32.91
C GLY A 155 18.54 16.61 -32.94
N LEU A 156 17.74 16.90 -33.97
CA LEU A 156 16.33 16.49 -34.08
C LEU A 156 16.13 15.48 -35.22
N HIS A 157 15.10 14.63 -35.08
CA HIS A 157 14.49 13.94 -36.19
C HIS A 157 13.29 14.73 -36.72
N ASN A 158 12.95 14.53 -38.01
CA ASN A 158 11.77 15.15 -38.60
C ASN A 158 10.49 14.40 -38.17
N VAL A 159 10.13 14.50 -36.89
CA VAL A 159 8.97 13.81 -36.30
C VAL A 159 8.26 14.78 -35.36
N GLN A 160 6.94 14.91 -35.48
CA GLN A 160 6.15 15.73 -34.56
C GLN A 160 5.92 15.01 -33.24
N HIS A 161 6.17 15.68 -32.13
CA HIS A 161 5.97 15.09 -30.81
C HIS A 161 4.49 15.14 -30.39
N PHE A 162 3.97 14.05 -29.82
CA PHE A 162 2.56 13.98 -29.40
C PHE A 162 2.17 14.97 -28.28
N LEU A 163 3.10 15.30 -27.37
CA LEU A 163 2.88 16.19 -26.22
C LEU A 163 2.79 17.67 -26.58
N TRP A 164 3.23 18.08 -27.77
CA TRP A 164 3.16 19.47 -28.20
C TRP A 164 1.74 20.07 -28.23
N GLY A 165 0.71 19.22 -28.21
CA GLY A 165 -0.68 19.65 -28.12
C GLY A 165 -1.27 19.69 -26.71
N PHE A 166 -0.49 19.38 -25.67
CA PHE A 166 -0.92 19.34 -24.28
C PHE A 166 -0.54 20.64 -23.56
N ARG A 167 -1.42 21.14 -22.70
CA ARG A 167 -1.22 22.45 -22.04
C ARG A 167 -0.13 22.44 -20.98
N PHE A 168 -0.04 21.36 -20.22
CA PHE A 168 0.87 21.23 -19.06
C PHE A 168 1.89 20.11 -19.24
N SER A 169 2.20 19.75 -20.48
CA SER A 169 3.23 18.75 -20.77
C SER A 169 4.25 19.36 -21.72
N ASP A 170 5.51 19.39 -21.29
CA ASP A 170 6.65 19.76 -22.11
C ASP A 170 7.56 18.52 -22.15
N PRO A 171 7.73 17.85 -23.31
CA PRO A 171 8.46 16.59 -23.36
C PRO A 171 9.92 16.74 -22.92
N TYR A 172 10.53 17.89 -23.19
CA TYR A 172 11.93 18.14 -22.87
C TYR A 172 12.13 18.40 -21.38
N LYS A 173 11.11 18.95 -20.71
CA LYS A 173 11.10 19.08 -19.24
C LYS A 173 10.66 17.80 -18.54
N ALA A 174 9.73 17.05 -19.14
CA ALA A 174 9.20 15.82 -18.59
C ALA A 174 10.27 14.75 -18.45
N TYR A 175 11.15 14.62 -19.45
CA TYR A 175 12.34 13.78 -19.32
C TYR A 175 13.07 14.12 -18.03
N SER A 176 13.19 13.15 -17.14
CA SER A 176 13.68 13.33 -15.77
C SER A 176 14.98 12.56 -15.57
N TYR A 177 15.70 12.96 -14.54
CA TYR A 177 17.00 12.38 -14.26
C TYR A 177 16.82 10.99 -13.64
N ASP A 178 17.21 9.96 -14.38
CA ASP A 178 17.11 8.56 -13.97
C ASP A 178 18.40 8.11 -13.26
N THR A 179 18.35 7.82 -11.96
CA THR A 179 19.55 7.52 -11.15
C THR A 179 20.18 6.19 -11.52
N LEU A 180 19.38 5.17 -11.84
CA LEU A 180 19.87 3.84 -12.20
C LEU A 180 20.72 3.90 -13.49
N HIS A 181 20.18 4.48 -14.56
CA HIS A 181 20.84 4.52 -15.85
C HIS A 181 21.89 5.64 -15.94
N SER A 182 21.71 6.75 -15.22
CA SER A 182 22.68 7.85 -15.24
C SER A 182 23.86 7.61 -14.30
N ASP A 183 23.63 7.18 -13.07
CA ASP A 183 24.67 7.06 -12.04
C ASP A 183 25.18 5.63 -11.91
N ASP A 184 24.33 4.70 -11.48
CA ASP A 184 24.77 3.35 -11.09
C ASP A 184 25.32 2.56 -12.29
N LEU A 185 24.54 2.48 -13.36
CA LEU A 185 24.94 1.80 -14.59
C LEU A 185 25.79 2.70 -15.49
N GLY A 186 25.39 3.97 -15.64
CA GLY A 186 26.03 4.92 -16.55
C GLY A 186 27.41 5.35 -16.08
N LYS A 187 27.48 6.41 -15.25
CA LYS A 187 28.74 6.99 -14.79
C LYS A 187 29.59 5.99 -14.01
N TRP A 188 29.00 5.28 -13.05
CA TRP A 188 29.74 4.34 -12.23
C TRP A 188 30.08 3.07 -13.02
N GLY A 189 29.07 2.30 -13.41
CA GLY A 189 29.26 1.00 -14.05
C GLY A 189 30.05 1.03 -15.36
N LYS A 190 29.67 1.88 -16.33
CA LYS A 190 30.29 1.91 -17.65
C LYS A 190 31.59 2.72 -17.73
N HIS A 191 31.79 3.70 -16.85
CA HIS A 191 32.96 4.60 -16.92
C HIS A 191 33.90 4.47 -15.72
N LEU A 192 33.45 4.85 -14.52
CA LEU A 192 34.32 4.94 -13.34
C LEU A 192 34.82 3.56 -12.88
N TRP A 193 33.99 2.53 -12.98
CA TRP A 193 34.36 1.17 -12.62
C TRP A 193 35.41 0.60 -13.56
N VAL A 194 35.23 0.78 -14.88
CA VAL A 194 36.22 0.37 -15.90
C VAL A 194 37.55 1.09 -15.67
N LEU A 195 37.51 2.40 -15.40
CA LEU A 195 38.70 3.18 -15.05
C LEU A 195 39.36 2.65 -13.77
N THR A 196 38.56 2.42 -12.72
CA THR A 196 39.04 1.90 -11.44
C THR A 196 39.76 0.57 -11.63
N LEU A 197 39.17 -0.37 -12.37
CA LEU A 197 39.79 -1.64 -12.71
C LEU A 197 41.12 -1.46 -13.45
N SER A 198 41.20 -0.51 -14.39
CA SER A 198 42.43 -0.22 -15.13
C SER A 198 43.54 0.38 -14.25
N ILE A 199 43.18 1.22 -13.27
CA ILE A 199 44.13 1.80 -12.32
C ILE A 199 44.64 0.72 -11.37
N LEU A 200 43.73 -0.11 -10.84
CA LEU A 200 44.09 -1.25 -10.01
C LEU A 200 45.00 -2.23 -10.77
N GLU A 201 44.76 -2.44 -12.08
CA GLU A 201 45.62 -3.27 -12.93
C GLU A 201 47.04 -2.72 -13.01
N LYS A 202 47.17 -1.42 -13.30
CA LYS A 202 48.46 -0.74 -13.38
C LYS A 202 49.21 -0.74 -12.06
N ASN A 203 48.48 -0.66 -10.94
CA ASN A 203 49.07 -0.66 -9.60
C ASN A 203 49.38 -2.08 -9.08
N GLY A 204 49.09 -3.14 -9.84
CA GLY A 204 49.24 -4.53 -9.39
C GLY A 204 48.24 -4.95 -8.31
N THR A 205 47.28 -4.08 -7.98
CA THR A 205 46.28 -4.26 -6.91
C THR A 205 44.90 -4.62 -7.44
N LYS A 206 44.74 -4.89 -8.74
CA LYS A 206 43.54 -5.54 -9.31
C LYS A 206 43.29 -6.88 -8.64
N GLY A 207 44.37 -7.59 -8.31
CA GLY A 207 44.37 -8.80 -7.48
C GLY A 207 43.86 -8.57 -6.05
N GLN A 208 43.76 -7.33 -5.59
CA GLN A 208 43.34 -6.98 -4.22
C GLN A 208 41.81 -6.89 -4.08
N ALA A 209 41.07 -6.57 -5.15
CA ALA A 209 39.63 -6.86 -5.22
C ALA A 209 39.38 -8.39 -5.28
N PHE A 210 40.31 -9.13 -5.88
CA PHE A 210 40.40 -10.60 -5.75
C PHE A 210 40.74 -11.04 -4.30
N TYR A 211 41.32 -10.18 -3.46
CA TYR A 211 41.60 -10.45 -2.04
C TYR A 211 40.31 -10.54 -1.22
N ASP A 212 39.27 -9.77 -1.57
CA ASP A 212 37.96 -9.90 -0.95
C ASP A 212 37.24 -11.18 -1.40
N ILE A 213 37.44 -11.62 -2.65
CA ILE A 213 37.05 -12.97 -3.11
C ILE A 213 37.84 -14.06 -2.37
N LEU A 214 39.13 -13.85 -2.08
CA LEU A 214 39.95 -14.74 -1.25
C LEU A 214 39.51 -14.75 0.22
N LYS A 215 39.06 -13.62 0.78
CA LYS A 215 38.38 -13.58 2.08
C LYS A 215 37.06 -14.34 2.04
N LEU A 216 36.30 -14.26 0.93
CA LEU A 216 35.09 -15.05 0.75
C LEU A 216 35.40 -16.55 0.70
N GLN A 217 36.49 -16.96 0.03
CA GLN A 217 36.99 -18.34 0.07
C GLN A 217 37.38 -18.77 1.49
N GLN A 218 38.07 -17.91 2.24
CA GLN A 218 38.39 -18.17 3.64
C GLN A 218 37.13 -18.26 4.51
N ALA A 219 36.14 -17.39 4.29
CA ALA A 219 34.87 -17.40 4.99
C ALA A 219 34.06 -18.68 4.71
N ILE A 220 34.03 -19.16 3.46
CA ILE A 220 33.41 -20.45 3.10
C ILE A 220 34.13 -21.61 3.81
N SER A 221 35.46 -21.57 3.93
CA SER A 221 36.23 -22.58 4.67
C SER A 221 35.92 -22.56 6.18
N VAL A 222 35.79 -21.38 6.77
CA VAL A 222 35.39 -21.23 8.19
C VAL A 222 33.96 -21.71 8.38
N TYR A 223 33.03 -21.34 7.50
CA TYR A 223 31.64 -21.77 7.50
C TYR A 223 31.53 -23.31 7.44
N GLN A 224 32.28 -23.96 6.54
CA GLN A 224 32.32 -25.42 6.46
C GLN A 224 32.79 -26.07 7.77
N LYS A 225 33.83 -25.51 8.42
CA LYS A 225 34.30 -25.98 9.73
C LYS A 225 33.25 -25.80 10.83
N CYS A 226 32.50 -24.71 10.80
CA CYS A 226 31.38 -24.48 11.71
C CYS A 226 30.26 -25.48 11.50
N CYS A 227 29.87 -25.77 10.24
CA CYS A 227 28.90 -26.81 9.91
C CYS A 227 29.34 -28.17 10.44
N ALA A 228 30.60 -28.55 10.25
CA ALA A 228 31.15 -29.81 10.76
C ALA A 228 31.10 -29.90 12.29
N LYS A 229 31.35 -28.78 13.01
CA LYS A 229 31.18 -28.73 14.47
C LYS A 229 29.72 -28.90 14.88
N VAL A 230 28.79 -28.23 14.20
CA VAL A 230 27.35 -28.35 14.47
C VAL A 230 26.86 -29.77 14.21
N GLU A 231 27.36 -30.42 13.16
CA GLU A 231 27.07 -31.82 12.86
C GLU A 231 27.59 -32.75 13.96
N GLN A 232 28.81 -32.50 14.46
CA GLN A 232 29.39 -33.27 15.56
C GLN A 232 28.66 -33.08 16.89
N GLU A 233 28.22 -31.85 17.20
CA GLU A 233 27.63 -31.49 18.49
C GLU A 233 26.13 -31.77 18.55
N TYR A 234 25.41 -31.61 17.43
CA TYR A 234 23.95 -31.69 17.36
C TYR A 234 23.43 -32.76 16.38
N GLY A 235 24.30 -33.50 15.68
CA GLY A 235 23.90 -34.55 14.72
C GLY A 235 23.23 -34.02 13.45
N LYS A 236 23.32 -32.72 13.17
CA LYS A 236 22.68 -32.10 12.00
C LYS A 236 23.51 -32.32 10.73
N SER A 237 23.01 -33.15 9.81
CA SER A 237 23.62 -33.31 8.49
C SER A 237 23.43 -32.09 7.58
N PHE A 238 24.52 -31.73 6.88
CA PHE A 238 24.59 -30.66 5.88
C PHE A 238 24.65 -31.17 4.42
N ASP A 239 24.40 -32.46 4.20
CA ASP A 239 24.41 -33.08 2.86
C ASP A 239 23.12 -32.79 2.09
N PHE A 240 22.96 -31.55 1.64
CA PHE A 240 21.83 -31.13 0.82
C PHE A 240 22.23 -30.12 -0.26
N LEU A 241 21.49 -30.09 -1.36
CA LEU A 241 21.83 -29.33 -2.56
C LEU A 241 22.06 -27.83 -2.30
N LYS A 242 21.21 -27.20 -1.47
CA LYS A 242 21.31 -25.77 -1.13
C LYS A 242 22.63 -25.44 -0.41
N GLN A 243 23.19 -26.37 0.37
CA GLN A 243 24.49 -26.21 1.01
C GLN A 243 25.61 -26.17 -0.05
N HIS A 244 25.53 -27.07 -1.04
CA HIS A 244 26.52 -27.16 -2.11
C HIS A 244 26.54 -25.91 -2.99
N ALA A 245 25.41 -25.23 -3.17
CA ALA A 245 25.32 -24.01 -3.99
C ALA A 245 26.33 -22.92 -3.58
N VAL A 246 26.72 -22.86 -2.30
CA VAL A 246 27.75 -21.93 -1.79
C VAL A 246 29.09 -22.11 -2.50
N HIS A 247 29.39 -23.31 -3.01
CA HIS A 247 30.60 -23.60 -3.80
C HIS A 247 30.69 -22.77 -5.08
N HIS A 248 29.56 -22.42 -5.69
CA HIS A 248 29.50 -21.71 -6.96
C HIS A 248 29.55 -20.18 -6.80
N VAL A 249 29.27 -19.65 -5.61
CA VAL A 249 29.05 -18.21 -5.39
C VAL A 249 30.23 -17.34 -5.86
N ILE A 250 31.47 -17.84 -5.71
CA ILE A 250 32.67 -17.13 -6.16
C ILE A 250 32.74 -17.05 -7.68
N GLN A 251 32.41 -18.14 -8.37
CA GLN A 251 32.40 -18.18 -9.83
C GLN A 251 31.28 -17.30 -10.38
N ASP A 252 30.09 -17.37 -9.78
CA ASP A 252 28.96 -16.51 -10.14
C ASP A 252 29.29 -15.03 -9.98
N ILE A 253 29.96 -14.63 -8.89
CA ILE A 253 30.37 -13.23 -8.71
C ILE A 253 31.35 -12.79 -9.81
N ARG A 254 32.30 -13.65 -10.17
CA ARG A 254 33.29 -13.35 -11.22
C ARG A 254 32.67 -13.23 -12.61
N GLU A 255 31.69 -14.06 -12.93
CA GLU A 255 31.06 -14.10 -14.25
C GLU A 255 29.90 -13.11 -14.40
N LYS A 256 29.17 -12.84 -13.31
CA LYS A 256 27.85 -12.18 -13.34
C LYS A 256 27.76 -10.91 -12.48
N GLY A 257 28.75 -10.59 -11.65
CA GLY A 257 28.79 -9.37 -10.83
C GLY A 257 28.33 -9.57 -9.38
N THR A 258 27.96 -8.49 -8.67
CA THR A 258 27.60 -8.58 -7.24
C THR A 258 26.28 -9.31 -7.02
N VAL A 259 26.14 -9.97 -5.86
CA VAL A 259 24.96 -10.79 -5.51
C VAL A 259 23.71 -9.97 -5.18
N ASP A 260 23.82 -8.65 -5.10
CA ASP A 260 22.71 -7.73 -4.80
C ASP A 260 21.57 -7.87 -5.81
N ASN A 261 21.90 -8.27 -7.04
CA ASN A 261 20.95 -8.51 -8.13
C ASN A 261 20.53 -9.99 -8.27
N PHE A 262 21.05 -10.90 -7.45
CA PHE A 262 20.73 -12.35 -7.51
C PHE A 262 19.67 -12.75 -6.51
N SER A 263 18.67 -11.88 -6.30
CA SER A 263 17.60 -12.09 -5.34
C SER A 263 16.30 -12.45 -6.06
N THR A 264 15.78 -13.64 -5.77
CA THR A 264 14.41 -14.01 -6.17
C THR A 264 13.36 -13.47 -5.22
N ARG A 265 13.73 -12.81 -4.11
CA ARG A 265 12.78 -12.41 -3.05
C ARG A 265 11.60 -11.61 -3.57
N ILE A 266 11.84 -10.71 -4.53
CA ILE A 266 10.77 -9.92 -5.15
C ILE A 266 9.82 -10.84 -5.92
N GLY A 267 10.35 -11.65 -6.84
CA GLY A 267 9.54 -12.56 -7.66
C GLY A 267 8.85 -13.67 -6.84
N GLU A 268 9.53 -14.21 -5.83
CA GLU A 268 9.01 -15.23 -4.92
C GLU A 268 7.94 -14.66 -3.99
N GLY A 269 8.10 -13.41 -3.53
CA GLY A 269 7.05 -12.68 -2.82
C GLY A 269 5.78 -12.55 -3.66
N PHE A 270 5.92 -12.07 -4.90
CA PHE A 270 4.79 -12.00 -5.84
C PHE A 270 4.15 -13.37 -6.11
N GLN A 271 4.94 -14.43 -6.24
CA GLN A 271 4.43 -15.78 -6.45
C GLN A 271 3.70 -16.32 -5.21
N GLN A 272 4.19 -16.02 -4.00
CA GLN A 272 3.53 -16.40 -2.76
C GLN A 272 2.20 -15.66 -2.58
N GLU A 273 2.16 -14.36 -2.86
CA GLU A 273 0.93 -13.57 -2.86
C GLU A 273 -0.07 -14.11 -3.90
N ALA A 274 0.40 -14.38 -5.11
CA ALA A 274 -0.43 -14.99 -6.15
C ALA A 274 -0.92 -16.39 -5.75
N ALA A 275 -0.09 -17.23 -5.12
CA ALA A 275 -0.51 -18.54 -4.63
C ALA A 275 -1.57 -18.42 -3.52
N GLN A 276 -1.37 -17.52 -2.56
CA GLN A 276 -2.34 -17.24 -1.50
C GLN A 276 -3.65 -16.68 -2.05
N ALA A 277 -3.59 -15.82 -3.07
CA ALA A 277 -4.77 -15.31 -3.75
C ALA A 277 -5.48 -16.42 -4.53
N TYR A 278 -4.73 -17.33 -5.18
CA TYR A 278 -5.28 -18.48 -5.89
C TYR A 278 -5.99 -19.44 -4.93
N ASP A 279 -5.42 -19.72 -3.75
CA ASP A 279 -5.99 -20.57 -2.71
C ASP A 279 -7.32 -20.03 -2.16
N GLN A 280 -7.54 -18.72 -2.25
CA GLN A 280 -8.80 -18.06 -1.87
C GLN A 280 -9.87 -18.11 -2.99
N THR A 281 -9.53 -18.60 -4.18
CA THR A 281 -10.48 -18.74 -5.28
C THR A 281 -11.19 -20.09 -5.28
N ASN A 282 -12.24 -20.20 -6.07
CA ASN A 282 -12.91 -21.49 -6.33
C ASN A 282 -12.18 -22.37 -7.39
N MET A 283 -10.95 -22.00 -7.79
CA MET A 283 -10.11 -22.68 -8.80
C MET A 283 -10.74 -22.80 -10.20
N LYS A 284 -11.76 -22.00 -10.52
CA LYS A 284 -12.38 -21.89 -11.85
C LYS A 284 -12.33 -20.45 -12.32
N ASP A 285 -11.76 -20.20 -13.51
CA ASP A 285 -11.51 -18.84 -14.00
C ASP A 285 -10.85 -17.95 -12.91
N ALA A 286 -9.88 -18.55 -12.21
CA ALA A 286 -9.31 -18.02 -10.97
C ALA A 286 -8.61 -16.66 -11.17
N GLU A 287 -8.12 -16.38 -12.37
CA GLU A 287 -7.42 -15.14 -12.73
C GLU A 287 -8.25 -13.90 -12.38
N HIS A 288 -9.54 -13.87 -12.75
CA HIS A 288 -10.40 -12.73 -12.43
C HIS A 288 -10.64 -12.59 -10.93
N GLN A 289 -10.77 -13.71 -10.21
CA GLN A 289 -10.97 -13.70 -8.76
C GLN A 289 -9.71 -13.22 -8.04
N MET A 290 -8.54 -13.68 -8.47
CA MET A 290 -7.24 -13.25 -7.96
C MET A 290 -7.02 -11.76 -8.18
N CYS A 291 -7.36 -11.20 -9.35
CA CYS A 291 -7.28 -9.75 -9.58
C CYS A 291 -8.18 -8.96 -8.63
N VAL A 292 -9.38 -9.45 -8.33
CA VAL A 292 -10.30 -8.79 -7.38
C VAL A 292 -9.78 -8.91 -5.93
N ILE A 293 -9.11 -10.00 -5.58
CA ILE A 293 -8.48 -10.19 -4.27
C ILE A 293 -7.30 -9.23 -4.13
N ASP A 294 -6.42 -9.16 -5.13
CA ASP A 294 -5.27 -8.26 -5.20
C ASP A 294 -5.71 -6.78 -5.09
N GLU A 295 -6.72 -6.36 -5.87
CA GLU A 295 -7.29 -5.01 -5.80
C GLU A 295 -7.77 -4.65 -4.38
N LYS A 296 -8.41 -5.60 -3.69
CA LYS A 296 -8.88 -5.40 -2.32
C LYS A 296 -7.73 -5.38 -1.32
N GLN A 297 -6.73 -6.26 -1.47
CA GLN A 297 -5.55 -6.30 -0.62
C GLN A 297 -4.73 -5.01 -0.74
N GLU A 298 -4.57 -4.48 -1.95
CA GLU A 298 -3.95 -3.17 -2.20
C GLU A 298 -4.73 -2.02 -1.54
N ALA A 299 -6.06 -2.04 -1.62
CA ALA A 299 -6.89 -1.04 -0.92
C ALA A 299 -6.69 -1.11 0.61
N ILE A 300 -6.62 -2.32 1.17
CA ILE A 300 -6.38 -2.55 2.60
C ILE A 300 -4.97 -2.12 2.99
N ALA A 301 -3.95 -2.47 2.20
CA ALA A 301 -2.56 -2.07 2.41
C ALA A 301 -2.42 -0.54 2.41
N ARG A 302 -3.05 0.16 1.46
CA ARG A 302 -3.07 1.64 1.45
C ARG A 302 -3.74 2.24 2.67
N ILE A 303 -4.86 1.66 3.13
CA ILE A 303 -5.53 2.10 4.35
C ILE A 303 -4.60 1.90 5.55
N ARG A 304 -4.00 0.72 5.70
CA ARG A 304 -3.05 0.42 6.78
C ARG A 304 -1.84 1.35 6.76
N MET A 305 -1.22 1.54 5.61
CA MET A 305 -0.07 2.44 5.45
C MET A 305 -0.43 3.90 5.80
N THR A 306 -1.65 4.33 5.48
CA THR A 306 -2.16 5.66 5.88
C THR A 306 -2.34 5.76 7.39
N ILE A 307 -2.88 4.72 8.03
CA ILE A 307 -3.01 4.64 9.49
C ILE A 307 -1.62 4.64 10.16
N ASP A 308 -0.68 3.87 9.62
CA ASP A 308 0.69 3.77 10.14
C ASP A 308 1.43 5.10 9.99
N HIS A 309 1.28 5.79 8.86
CA HIS A 309 1.79 7.15 8.69
C HIS A 309 1.15 8.15 9.64
N ASP A 310 -0.17 8.09 9.88
CA ASP A 310 -0.83 8.94 10.87
C ASP A 310 -0.34 8.64 12.29
N ARG A 311 -0.15 7.35 12.62
CA ARG A 311 0.42 6.91 13.89
C ARG A 311 1.86 7.39 14.07
N MET A 312 2.71 7.26 13.05
CA MET A 312 4.08 7.77 13.08
C MET A 312 4.12 9.30 13.13
N ALA A 313 3.20 9.99 12.44
CA ALA A 313 3.07 11.43 12.51
C ALA A 313 2.66 11.89 13.91
N ARG A 314 1.73 11.17 14.58
CA ARG A 314 1.35 11.41 15.98
C ARG A 314 2.51 11.15 16.94
N LEU A 315 3.24 10.06 16.78
CA LEU A 315 4.44 9.76 17.59
C LEU A 315 5.55 10.82 17.39
N ASN A 316 5.75 11.30 16.15
CA ASN A 316 6.66 12.41 15.90
C ASN A 316 6.12 13.74 16.47
N PHE A 317 4.80 13.94 16.52
CA PHE A 317 4.17 15.08 17.18
C PHE A 317 4.34 15.02 18.69
N GLU A 318 4.24 13.83 19.30
CA GLU A 318 4.52 13.54 20.70
C GLU A 318 5.99 13.79 21.04
N CYS A 319 6.93 13.37 20.19
CA CYS A 319 8.37 13.67 20.34
C CYS A 319 8.66 15.18 20.24
N VAL A 320 7.95 15.91 19.37
CA VAL A 320 8.04 17.38 19.29
C VAL A 320 7.29 18.07 20.44
N GLN A 321 6.26 17.45 21.00
CA GLN A 321 5.57 17.92 22.20
C GLN A 321 6.40 17.69 23.46
N ASP A 322 7.15 16.60 23.59
CA ASP A 322 8.08 16.36 24.70
C ASP A 322 9.20 17.43 24.73
N LEU A 323 9.64 17.90 23.56
CA LEU A 323 10.56 19.04 23.44
C LEU A 323 9.90 20.40 23.77
N LYS A 324 8.58 20.53 23.64
CA LYS A 324 7.81 21.75 24.00
C LYS A 324 7.25 21.72 25.43
N LEU A 325 7.10 20.54 26.03
CA LEU A 325 6.66 20.32 27.40
C LEU A 325 7.74 20.66 28.43
N ALA A 326 8.99 20.83 27.99
CA ALA A 326 10.04 21.43 28.81
C ALA A 326 9.81 22.93 29.10
N ASP A 327 8.90 23.62 28.38
CA ASP A 327 8.82 25.08 28.46
C ASP A 327 7.43 25.67 28.81
N ILE A 328 6.32 24.94 28.79
CA ILE A 328 5.03 25.52 29.25
C ILE A 328 4.18 24.48 30.00
N GLY A 329 4.10 24.67 31.31
CA GLY A 329 3.28 23.88 32.21
C GLY A 329 1.77 24.01 31.95
N ASN A 330 1.06 22.92 32.26
CA ASN A 330 -0.38 22.79 32.41
C ASN A 330 -1.25 23.02 31.15
N LYS A 331 -1.65 21.91 30.51
CA LYS A 331 -3.04 21.41 30.55
C LYS A 331 -3.14 20.01 29.93
N SER A 332 -3.73 19.10 30.70
CA SER A 332 -3.98 17.69 30.40
C SER A 332 -4.95 17.51 29.23
N GLU A 333 -4.54 16.77 28.19
CA GLU A 333 -5.42 15.98 27.34
C GLU A 333 -5.08 14.50 27.59
N VAL A 334 -6.07 13.75 28.09
CA VAL A 334 -5.91 12.34 28.48
C VAL A 334 -6.04 11.48 27.23
N ALA A 335 -4.95 10.84 26.81
CA ALA A 335 -4.97 9.80 25.79
C ALA A 335 -5.83 8.61 26.27
N LEU A 336 -6.71 8.10 25.41
CA LEU A 336 -7.55 6.92 25.66
C LEU A 336 -6.73 5.63 25.48
N ASP A 337 -5.70 5.47 26.30
CA ASP A 337 -4.98 4.22 26.40
C ASP A 337 -5.45 3.47 27.65
N LEU A 338 -6.04 2.29 27.42
CA LEU A 338 -6.22 1.28 28.46
C LEU A 338 -4.82 0.81 28.87
N ASP A 339 -4.47 1.07 30.13
CA ASP A 339 -3.27 0.52 30.76
C ASP A 339 -3.26 -1.00 30.58
N PRO A 340 -2.23 -1.59 29.94
CA PRO A 340 -2.11 -3.03 29.74
C PRO A 340 -2.26 -3.84 31.04
N GLU A 341 -1.88 -3.27 32.19
CA GLU A 341 -1.95 -3.91 33.50
C GLU A 341 -3.30 -3.75 34.21
N SER A 342 -4.25 -2.97 33.65
CA SER A 342 -5.56 -2.79 34.28
C SER A 342 -6.42 -4.05 34.16
N PRO A 343 -7.03 -4.53 35.27
CA PRO A 343 -7.97 -5.66 35.23
C PRO A 343 -9.32 -5.29 34.61
N LYS A 344 -9.55 -4.02 34.26
CA LYS A 344 -10.82 -3.52 33.74
C LYS A 344 -10.94 -3.84 32.24
N THR A 345 -12.00 -4.54 31.85
CA THR A 345 -12.24 -4.96 30.46
C THR A 345 -12.86 -3.85 29.57
N TRP A 346 -13.13 -2.66 30.12
CA TRP A 346 -13.65 -1.53 29.33
C TRP A 346 -13.14 -0.15 29.78
N GLN A 347 -13.12 0.80 28.84
CA GLN A 347 -12.88 2.22 29.08
C GLN A 347 -13.86 3.10 28.31
N LEU A 348 -14.58 3.97 29.02
CA LEU A 348 -15.46 4.97 28.40
C LEU A 348 -14.63 6.11 27.79
N GLY A 349 -15.01 6.55 26.59
CA GLY A 349 -14.39 7.64 25.86
C GLY A 349 -15.41 8.58 25.23
N SER A 350 -14.94 9.73 24.73
CA SER A 350 -15.79 10.78 24.14
C SER A 350 -16.92 11.22 25.08
N PRO A 351 -16.61 11.88 26.21
CA PRO A 351 -17.62 12.39 27.14
C PRO A 351 -18.53 13.41 26.46
N GLU A 352 -19.83 13.30 26.68
CA GLU A 352 -20.85 14.21 26.19
C GLU A 352 -21.47 15.00 27.35
N GLY A 353 -21.44 16.32 27.23
CA GLY A 353 -21.99 17.22 28.23
C GLY A 353 -21.21 17.23 29.54
N LYS A 354 -21.78 17.87 30.56
CA LYS A 354 -21.21 17.99 31.90
C LYS A 354 -21.87 16.99 32.85
N LYS A 355 -21.15 16.64 33.93
CA LYS A 355 -21.69 15.91 35.07
C LYS A 355 -22.91 16.66 35.63
N THR A 356 -24.08 16.00 35.64
CA THR A 356 -25.37 16.61 36.02
C THR A 356 -26.15 15.65 36.93
N ASN A 357 -27.14 16.15 37.66
CA ASN A 357 -28.03 15.31 38.48
C ASN A 357 -28.85 14.33 37.61
N LEU A 358 -28.97 13.07 38.05
CA LEU A 358 -29.66 12.00 37.33
C LEU A 358 -31.13 12.32 37.05
N ARG A 359 -31.87 12.86 38.03
CA ARG A 359 -33.30 13.17 37.87
C ARG A 359 -33.53 14.22 36.80
N ASN A 360 -32.67 15.23 36.77
CA ASN A 360 -32.71 16.30 35.76
C ASN A 360 -32.40 15.72 34.37
N MET A 361 -31.31 14.95 34.25
CA MET A 361 -30.92 14.34 32.97
C MET A 361 -31.98 13.35 32.46
N ALA A 362 -32.52 12.50 33.34
CA ALA A 362 -33.58 11.54 32.98
C ALA A 362 -34.83 12.26 32.48
N THR A 363 -35.26 13.33 33.16
CA THR A 363 -36.43 14.14 32.77
C THR A 363 -36.23 14.79 31.42
N ASP A 364 -35.05 15.35 31.14
CA ASP A 364 -34.78 16.02 29.88
C ASP A 364 -34.61 15.04 28.72
N LEU A 365 -33.95 13.90 28.94
CA LEU A 365 -33.83 12.85 27.92
C LEU A 365 -35.18 12.20 27.59
N ALA A 366 -36.04 11.97 28.60
CA ALA A 366 -37.38 11.39 28.39
C ALA A 366 -38.29 12.28 27.53
N LYS A 367 -38.11 13.61 27.55
CA LYS A 367 -38.83 14.54 26.65
C LYS A 367 -38.45 14.36 25.19
N VAL A 368 -37.21 13.98 24.92
CA VAL A 368 -36.65 13.85 23.56
C VAL A 368 -36.89 12.44 23.01
N ASN A 369 -36.73 11.42 23.85
CA ASN A 369 -36.83 10.03 23.42
C ASN A 369 -37.41 9.17 24.55
N ARG A 370 -38.51 8.46 24.24
CA ARG A 370 -39.22 7.58 25.17
C ARG A 370 -38.35 6.49 25.80
N GLN A 371 -37.23 6.13 25.16
CA GLN A 371 -36.34 5.07 25.65
C GLN A 371 -35.64 5.42 26.97
N TYR A 372 -35.62 6.70 27.35
CA TYR A 372 -35.11 7.17 28.64
C TYR A 372 -36.22 7.30 29.71
N SER A 373 -37.45 6.86 29.40
CA SER A 373 -38.54 6.85 30.39
C SER A 373 -38.16 5.97 31.59
N SER A 374 -38.47 6.45 32.79
CA SER A 374 -38.13 5.80 34.05
C SER A 374 -36.64 5.45 34.20
N LEU A 375 -35.73 6.20 33.57
CA LEU A 375 -34.28 5.94 33.66
C LEU A 375 -33.80 5.98 35.12
N ASP A 376 -34.26 6.95 35.92
CA ASP A 376 -33.91 7.08 37.35
C ASP A 376 -34.30 5.82 38.14
N GLU A 377 -35.55 5.36 38.00
CA GLU A 377 -36.06 4.13 38.63
C GLU A 377 -35.28 2.89 38.18
N ARG A 378 -34.99 2.77 36.87
CA ARG A 378 -34.23 1.64 36.32
C ARG A 378 -32.79 1.60 36.83
N VAL A 379 -32.14 2.76 36.98
CA VAL A 379 -30.80 2.87 37.57
C VAL A 379 -30.83 2.47 39.03
N GLN A 380 -31.80 2.96 39.81
CA GLN A 380 -31.95 2.59 41.22
C GLN A 380 -32.19 1.09 41.41
N ASN A 381 -33.03 0.46 40.57
CA ASN A 381 -33.28 -0.98 40.59
C ASN A 381 -32.02 -1.79 40.31
N ILE A 382 -31.21 -1.37 39.33
CA ILE A 382 -29.93 -2.03 39.02
C ILE A 382 -28.92 -1.87 40.16
N ILE A 383 -28.85 -0.69 40.77
CA ILE A 383 -27.98 -0.46 41.93
C ILE A 383 -28.40 -1.37 43.08
N ALA A 384 -29.70 -1.46 43.38
CA ALA A 384 -30.22 -2.34 44.42
C ALA A 384 -29.95 -3.83 44.16
N TYR A 385 -29.94 -4.24 42.88
CA TYR A 385 -29.69 -5.63 42.51
C TYR A 385 -28.20 -6.01 42.60
N TYR A 386 -27.30 -5.23 42.00
CA TYR A 386 -25.86 -5.55 41.95
C TYR A 386 -25.07 -5.05 43.17
N TRP A 387 -25.52 -3.96 43.80
CA TRP A 387 -24.85 -3.34 44.94
C TRP A 387 -25.85 -2.99 46.05
N PRO A 388 -26.43 -3.99 46.75
CA PRO A 388 -27.42 -3.76 47.80
C PRO A 388 -26.95 -2.81 48.91
N GLU A 389 -25.65 -2.85 49.24
CA GLU A 389 -25.05 -1.98 50.25
C GLU A 389 -25.12 -0.49 49.88
N GLU A 390 -24.97 -0.18 48.59
CA GLU A 390 -25.09 1.18 48.04
C GLU A 390 -26.55 1.64 48.08
N ALA A 391 -27.49 0.76 47.74
CA ALA A 391 -28.90 1.06 47.77
C ALA A 391 -29.44 1.33 49.19
N ILE A 392 -28.86 0.71 50.22
CA ILE A 392 -29.19 0.99 51.64
C ILE A 392 -28.68 2.38 52.05
N GLN A 393 -27.57 2.84 51.47
CA GLN A 393 -26.97 4.14 51.78
C GLN A 393 -27.63 5.30 51.04
N ILE A 394 -28.20 5.04 49.85
CA ILE A 394 -28.93 6.04 49.06
C ILE A 394 -30.30 6.30 49.72
N ARG A 395 -30.44 7.45 50.39
CA ARG A 395 -31.74 7.99 50.80
C ARG A 395 -32.43 8.62 49.59
N PHE A 396 -33.75 8.72 49.61
CA PHE A 396 -34.53 9.36 48.54
C PHE A 396 -34.09 10.81 48.23
N GLU A 397 -33.40 11.46 49.16
CA GLU A 397 -32.92 12.83 49.04
C GLU A 397 -31.49 12.94 48.47
N ASP A 398 -30.78 11.83 48.30
CA ASP A 398 -29.38 11.86 47.87
C ASP A 398 -29.23 12.01 46.35
N ASP A 399 -28.31 12.90 45.95
CA ASP A 399 -28.08 13.24 44.54
C ASP A 399 -27.12 12.26 43.86
N ILE A 400 -27.65 11.44 42.96
CA ILE A 400 -26.84 10.67 42.00
C ILE A 400 -26.46 11.60 40.84
N TYR A 401 -25.18 11.68 40.53
CA TYR A 401 -24.69 12.42 39.38
C TYR A 401 -24.37 11.49 38.21
N VAL A 402 -24.58 11.97 36.99
CA VAL A 402 -24.40 11.20 35.76
C VAL A 402 -23.73 12.03 34.66
N GLN A 403 -22.98 11.35 33.80
CA GLN A 403 -22.40 11.89 32.57
C GLN A 403 -22.49 10.85 31.45
N ARG A 404 -22.76 11.32 30.23
CA ARG A 404 -22.92 10.49 29.03
C ARG A 404 -21.60 10.32 28.29
N TYR A 405 -21.46 9.22 27.59
CA TYR A 405 -20.31 8.90 26.74
C TYR A 405 -20.79 8.36 25.40
N LYS A 406 -19.99 8.57 24.34
CA LYS A 406 -20.33 8.13 22.97
C LYS A 406 -19.47 7.00 22.43
N CYS A 407 -18.49 6.59 23.20
CA CYS A 407 -17.54 5.58 22.83
C CYS A 407 -17.20 4.71 24.04
N VAL A 408 -17.02 3.41 23.82
CA VAL A 408 -16.38 2.51 24.77
C VAL A 408 -15.35 1.67 24.03
N VAL A 409 -14.18 1.48 24.63
CA VAL A 409 -13.20 0.49 24.21
C VAL A 409 -13.39 -0.75 25.06
N LEU A 410 -13.64 -1.90 24.44
CA LEU A 410 -13.73 -3.20 25.09
C LEU A 410 -12.43 -3.96 24.87
N LYS A 411 -11.95 -4.64 25.89
CA LYS A 411 -10.76 -5.50 25.88
C LYS A 411 -11.21 -6.94 26.10
N TYR A 412 -10.82 -7.82 25.20
CA TYR A 412 -11.13 -9.25 25.25
C TYR A 412 -9.89 -10.07 24.92
N GLN A 413 -9.89 -11.35 25.28
CA GLN A 413 -8.85 -12.28 24.84
C GLN A 413 -9.39 -13.05 23.63
N SER A 414 -8.61 -13.10 22.55
CA SER A 414 -8.98 -13.91 21.40
C SER A 414 -8.82 -15.38 21.71
N LEU A 415 -9.78 -16.23 21.34
CA LEU A 415 -9.67 -17.68 21.52
C LEU A 415 -8.91 -18.35 20.39
N GLU A 416 -8.68 -17.65 19.28
CA GLU A 416 -7.89 -18.17 18.16
C GLU A 416 -6.39 -18.19 18.50
N ASP A 417 -5.86 -17.06 18.97
CA ASP A 417 -4.42 -16.87 19.18
C ASP A 417 -4.04 -16.51 20.62
N TRP A 418 -5.02 -16.42 21.53
CA TRP A 418 -4.85 -16.09 22.95
C TRP A 418 -4.30 -14.68 23.20
N THR A 419 -4.27 -13.82 22.19
CA THR A 419 -3.81 -12.43 22.29
C THR A 419 -4.91 -11.50 22.79
N GLU A 420 -4.52 -10.32 23.27
CA GLU A 420 -5.47 -9.28 23.69
C GLU A 420 -6.04 -8.54 22.47
N GLY A 421 -7.34 -8.70 22.23
CA GLY A 421 -8.11 -7.95 21.25
C GLY A 421 -8.79 -6.71 21.85
N ARG A 422 -9.05 -5.71 21.01
CA ARG A 422 -9.73 -4.46 21.41
C ARG A 422 -10.77 -4.02 20.40
N ASP A 423 -11.99 -3.79 20.89
CA ASP A 423 -13.11 -3.30 20.08
C ASP A 423 -13.54 -1.90 20.48
N ILE A 424 -13.62 -0.99 19.51
CA ILE A 424 -14.08 0.40 19.72
C ILE A 424 -15.54 0.53 19.31
N MET A 425 -16.42 0.57 20.29
CA MET A 425 -17.87 0.60 20.12
C MET A 425 -18.42 2.01 20.26
N ARG A 426 -19.34 2.41 19.37
CA ARG A 426 -19.91 3.76 19.34
C ARG A 426 -21.44 3.75 19.43
N CYS A 427 -21.99 4.77 20.09
CA CYS A 427 -23.43 5.02 20.23
C CYS A 427 -23.75 6.50 19.93
N ASN A 428 -23.51 6.92 18.69
CA ASN A 428 -23.60 8.31 18.27
C ASN A 428 -24.78 8.54 17.31
N PRO A 429 -25.76 9.40 17.67
CA PRO A 429 -26.88 9.71 16.79
C PRO A 429 -26.49 10.47 15.52
N LYS A 430 -25.32 11.13 15.49
CA LYS A 430 -24.83 11.88 14.33
C LYS A 430 -23.33 11.63 14.10
N PHE A 431 -23.04 10.56 13.37
CA PHE A 431 -21.70 10.13 12.96
C PHE A 431 -21.56 10.21 11.44
N HIS A 432 -20.77 11.16 10.92
CA HIS A 432 -20.62 11.43 9.49
C HIS A 432 -21.96 11.57 8.72
N GLY A 433 -22.94 12.24 9.32
CA GLY A 433 -24.25 12.49 8.70
C GLY A 433 -25.25 11.33 8.81
N ARG A 434 -24.91 10.23 9.48
CA ARG A 434 -25.82 9.11 9.77
C ARG A 434 -25.75 8.69 11.24
N GLN A 435 -26.75 7.98 11.73
CA GLN A 435 -26.69 7.36 13.06
C GLN A 435 -25.71 6.17 13.08
N ARG A 436 -24.99 5.97 14.20
CA ARG A 436 -24.12 4.82 14.43
C ARG A 436 -24.32 4.28 15.84
N PHE A 437 -24.94 3.12 15.92
CA PHE A 437 -25.19 2.38 17.15
C PHE A 437 -24.67 0.96 16.95
N ASP A 438 -23.45 0.72 17.43
CA ASP A 438 -22.74 -0.55 17.25
C ASP A 438 -23.36 -1.64 18.16
N CYS A 439 -23.23 -2.92 17.76
CA CYS A 439 -23.76 -4.05 18.53
C CYS A 439 -22.65 -4.76 19.31
N VAL A 440 -22.98 -5.32 20.46
CA VAL A 440 -22.07 -5.99 21.40
C VAL A 440 -22.58 -7.38 21.75
N ILE A 441 -21.66 -8.30 22.02
CA ILE A 441 -21.96 -9.57 22.67
C ILE A 441 -22.05 -9.31 24.17
N ILE A 442 -23.13 -9.78 24.78
CA ILE A 442 -23.37 -9.65 26.21
C ILE A 442 -23.47 -11.02 26.88
N TYR A 443 -22.85 -11.13 28.05
CA TYR A 443 -23.02 -12.26 28.96
C TYR A 443 -24.21 -12.01 29.89
N ASN A 444 -24.94 -13.07 30.25
CA ASN A 444 -26.06 -12.98 31.19
C ASN A 444 -25.75 -13.83 32.44
N ASP A 445 -25.72 -13.20 33.62
CA ASP A 445 -25.44 -13.89 34.88
C ASP A 445 -26.49 -14.97 35.23
N THR A 446 -27.73 -14.79 34.75
CA THR A 446 -28.87 -15.66 35.09
C THR A 446 -28.97 -16.90 34.19
N THR A 447 -28.41 -16.82 32.99
CA THR A 447 -28.40 -17.91 32.00
C THR A 447 -27.07 -17.84 31.28
N PRO A 448 -26.22 -18.88 31.29
CA PRO A 448 -24.87 -18.85 30.69
C PRO A 448 -24.86 -18.79 29.15
N GLU A 449 -25.94 -18.30 28.54
CA GLU A 449 -26.08 -18.08 27.11
C GLU A 449 -25.61 -16.68 26.75
N LEU A 450 -24.82 -16.60 25.69
CA LEU A 450 -24.43 -15.34 25.07
C LEU A 450 -25.60 -14.78 24.27
N SER A 451 -25.84 -13.49 24.42
CA SER A 451 -26.82 -12.77 23.61
C SER A 451 -26.20 -11.54 22.99
N ILE A 452 -26.93 -10.90 22.09
CA ILE A 452 -26.45 -9.73 21.36
C ILE A 452 -27.32 -8.54 21.75
N ALA A 453 -26.71 -7.36 21.83
CA ALA A 453 -27.41 -6.12 22.11
C ALA A 453 -26.86 -4.96 21.28
N ARG A 454 -27.70 -4.01 20.89
CA ARG A 454 -27.30 -2.75 20.25
C ARG A 454 -27.12 -1.67 21.29
N LEU A 455 -25.97 -1.01 21.30
CA LEU A 455 -25.72 0.12 22.20
C LEU A 455 -26.61 1.31 21.84
N HIS A 456 -27.38 1.80 22.79
CA HIS A 456 -28.17 3.03 22.64
C HIS A 456 -27.46 4.23 23.29
N ASP A 457 -26.92 4.08 24.49
CA ASP A 457 -26.19 5.14 25.20
C ASP A 457 -25.27 4.55 26.30
N LEU A 458 -24.30 5.34 26.75
CA LEU A 458 -23.33 4.95 27.78
C LEU A 458 -23.29 5.98 28.88
N PHE A 459 -23.25 5.52 30.14
CA PHE A 459 -23.33 6.39 31.31
C PHE A 459 -22.26 6.04 32.34
N ARG A 460 -21.69 7.07 32.96
CA ARG A 460 -20.98 6.98 34.23
C ARG A 460 -21.81 7.66 35.31
N PHE A 461 -22.04 6.95 36.40
CA PHE A 461 -22.74 7.44 37.57
C PHE A 461 -21.76 7.59 38.74
N TRP A 462 -21.95 8.63 39.53
CA TRP A 462 -21.25 8.86 40.80
C TRP A 462 -22.28 8.77 41.91
N LEU A 463 -22.12 7.76 42.76
CA LEU A 463 -22.99 7.51 43.90
C LEU A 463 -22.58 8.38 45.11
N PRO A 464 -23.50 8.64 46.06
CA PRO A 464 -23.22 9.41 47.26
C PRO A 464 -22.08 8.83 48.13
N SER A 465 -21.88 7.51 48.10
CA SER A 465 -20.79 6.80 48.78
C SER A 465 -19.40 7.13 48.25
N GLY A 466 -19.32 7.80 47.08
CA GLY A 466 -18.07 8.02 46.34
C GLY A 466 -17.78 6.94 45.29
N LYS A 467 -18.56 5.85 45.25
CA LYS A 467 -18.41 4.80 44.23
C LYS A 467 -18.82 5.30 42.85
N THR A 468 -18.05 4.92 41.84
CA THR A 468 -18.38 5.16 40.43
C THR A 468 -18.84 3.88 39.76
N VAL A 469 -19.94 3.95 39.02
CA VAL A 469 -20.54 2.82 38.31
C VAL A 469 -20.81 3.20 36.86
N ASP A 470 -20.39 2.34 35.94
CA ASP A 470 -20.56 2.53 34.50
C ASP A 470 -21.66 1.57 34.03
N LEU A 471 -22.68 2.06 33.31
CA LEU A 471 -23.75 1.25 32.74
C LEU A 471 -23.98 1.58 31.27
N ALA A 472 -24.39 0.58 30.49
CA ALA A 472 -24.84 0.75 29.11
C ALA A 472 -26.36 0.64 29.02
N LEU A 473 -26.96 1.50 28.21
CA LEU A 473 -28.36 1.40 27.79
C LEU A 473 -28.40 0.75 26.42
N VAL A 474 -29.10 -0.39 26.29
CA VAL A 474 -29.05 -1.23 25.08
C VAL A 474 -30.42 -1.70 24.62
N PHE A 475 -30.56 -1.99 23.34
CA PHE A 475 -31.65 -2.83 22.80
C PHE A 475 -31.15 -4.27 22.71
N ARG A 476 -31.85 -5.21 23.33
CA ARG A 476 -31.47 -6.63 23.22
C ARG A 476 -32.00 -7.23 21.92
N PHE A 477 -31.36 -8.30 21.50
CA PHE A 477 -31.84 -9.13 20.41
C PHE A 477 -32.38 -10.47 20.92
N SER A 478 -33.54 -10.86 20.41
CA SER A 478 -34.15 -12.16 20.65
C SER A 478 -34.10 -13.04 19.39
N HIS A 479 -34.06 -14.36 19.55
CA HIS A 479 -33.99 -15.27 18.42
C HIS A 479 -35.26 -15.17 17.56
N SER A 480 -35.10 -14.92 16.26
CA SER A 480 -36.22 -14.87 15.31
C SER A 480 -36.58 -16.25 14.78
N LYS A 481 -37.87 -16.56 14.71
CA LYS A 481 -38.37 -17.81 14.08
C LYS A 481 -38.44 -17.72 12.55
N TRP A 482 -38.33 -16.51 12.00
CA TRP A 482 -38.35 -16.29 10.56
C TRP A 482 -37.09 -16.86 9.92
N LYS A 483 -37.22 -17.50 8.76
CA LYS A 483 -36.08 -18.06 8.00
C LYS A 483 -36.05 -17.49 6.59
N PRO A 484 -34.86 -17.13 6.07
CA PRO A 484 -34.72 -16.73 4.67
C PRO A 484 -35.01 -17.92 3.74
N LYS A 485 -35.38 -17.64 2.48
CA LYS A 485 -35.59 -18.68 1.46
C LYS A 485 -34.33 -19.49 1.18
N THR A 486 -33.17 -18.87 1.31
CA THR A 486 -31.86 -19.51 1.19
C THR A 486 -31.23 -19.52 2.57
N THR A 487 -31.22 -20.68 3.22
CA THR A 487 -30.53 -20.89 4.50
C THR A 487 -29.11 -21.36 4.24
N TRP A 488 -28.14 -20.79 4.94
CA TRP A 488 -26.76 -21.28 5.01
C TRP A 488 -26.42 -21.68 6.44
N ASP A 489 -25.40 -22.51 6.63
CA ASP A 489 -24.94 -22.93 7.95
C ASP A 489 -24.43 -21.71 8.75
N GLY A 490 -24.82 -21.62 10.03
CA GLY A 490 -24.51 -20.47 10.89
C GLY A 490 -25.47 -19.29 10.77
N CYS A 491 -26.46 -19.31 9.86
CA CYS A 491 -27.42 -18.22 9.68
C CYS A 491 -28.35 -18.02 10.91
N LYS A 492 -27.92 -17.20 11.88
CA LYS A 492 -28.70 -16.82 13.07
C LYS A 492 -29.53 -15.56 12.80
N MET A 493 -30.84 -15.70 12.94
CA MET A 493 -31.80 -14.60 12.77
C MET A 493 -32.16 -13.99 14.12
N LEU A 494 -32.09 -12.67 14.21
CA LEU A 494 -32.34 -11.91 15.42
C LEU A 494 -33.45 -10.89 15.21
N ASN A 495 -34.28 -10.67 16.23
CA ASN A 495 -35.22 -9.55 16.27
C ASN A 495 -34.76 -8.56 17.34
N GLU A 496 -34.69 -7.29 16.98
CA GLU A 496 -34.39 -6.23 17.94
C GLU A 496 -35.62 -5.91 18.81
N ASP A 497 -35.42 -5.86 20.12
CA ASP A 497 -36.45 -5.52 21.08
C ASP A 497 -36.86 -4.05 20.96
N THR A 498 -38.10 -3.72 21.32
CA THR A 498 -38.61 -2.34 21.19
C THR A 498 -38.28 -1.43 22.38
N GLU A 499 -37.90 -2.04 23.50
CA GLU A 499 -37.63 -1.37 24.77
C GLU A 499 -36.17 -1.55 25.15
N THR A 500 -35.57 -0.49 25.70
CA THR A 500 -34.19 -0.57 26.16
C THR A 500 -34.08 -1.28 27.50
N THR A 501 -32.94 -1.93 27.74
CA THR A 501 -32.53 -2.42 29.06
C THR A 501 -31.21 -1.77 29.47
N LEU A 502 -31.03 -1.54 30.77
CA LEU A 502 -29.73 -1.13 31.31
C LEU A 502 -28.95 -2.38 31.69
N ILE A 503 -27.65 -2.39 31.39
CA ILE A 503 -26.74 -3.49 31.70
C ILE A 503 -25.43 -2.96 32.29
N GLN A 504 -24.79 -3.78 33.12
CA GLN A 504 -23.48 -3.47 33.66
C GLN A 504 -22.43 -3.61 32.55
N MET A 505 -21.41 -2.76 32.58
CA MET A 505 -20.37 -2.78 31.56
C MET A 505 -19.54 -4.07 31.58
N ASP A 506 -19.41 -4.73 32.74
CA ASP A 506 -18.78 -6.06 32.89
C ASP A 506 -19.44 -7.14 32.03
N HIS A 507 -20.70 -6.96 31.63
CA HIS A 507 -21.39 -7.92 30.77
C HIS A 507 -21.06 -7.76 29.30
N LEU A 508 -20.44 -6.66 28.89
CA LEU A 508 -20.04 -6.44 27.49
C LEU A 508 -18.71 -7.16 27.27
N ILE A 509 -18.72 -8.17 26.40
CA ILE A 509 -17.53 -8.96 26.10
C ILE A 509 -16.75 -8.31 24.95
N ARG A 510 -17.40 -8.18 23.79
CA ARG A 510 -16.78 -7.70 22.55
C ARG A 510 -17.83 -7.14 21.59
N GLY A 511 -17.39 -6.57 20.47
CA GLY A 511 -18.25 -6.14 19.39
C GLY A 511 -18.92 -7.30 18.66
N ALA A 512 -20.09 -7.03 18.07
CA ALA A 512 -20.85 -7.96 17.26
C ALA A 512 -21.29 -7.28 15.97
N LEU A 513 -21.21 -7.99 14.84
CA LEU A 513 -21.72 -7.51 13.57
C LEU A 513 -23.15 -8.00 13.33
N VAL A 514 -24.09 -7.06 13.26
CA VAL A 514 -25.51 -7.33 13.02
C VAL A 514 -26.00 -6.48 11.86
N CYS A 515 -26.61 -7.12 10.86
CA CYS A 515 -27.05 -6.49 9.61
C CYS A 515 -28.57 -6.67 9.41
N PRO A 516 -29.34 -5.63 9.06
CA PRO A 516 -30.77 -5.79 8.80
C PRO A 516 -31.03 -6.66 7.57
N VAL A 517 -32.13 -7.44 7.59
CA VAL A 517 -32.49 -8.32 6.47
C VAL A 517 -32.87 -7.54 5.21
N THR A 518 -33.50 -6.38 5.38
CA THR A 518 -33.86 -5.46 4.31
C THR A 518 -33.51 -4.04 4.71
N GLU A 519 -33.34 -3.16 3.71
CA GLU A 519 -33.11 -1.72 3.95
C GLU A 519 -34.39 -0.96 4.30
N ARG A 520 -35.47 -1.65 4.65
CA ARG A 520 -36.74 -1.00 5.01
C ARG A 520 -36.64 -0.39 6.40
N ALA A 521 -37.18 0.81 6.56
CA ALA A 521 -37.13 1.55 7.82
C ALA A 521 -37.82 0.82 9.00
N GLU A 522 -38.72 -0.13 8.73
CA GLU A 522 -39.44 -0.92 9.74
C GLU A 522 -38.88 -2.34 9.93
N GLU A 523 -37.73 -2.66 9.32
CA GLU A 523 -37.10 -3.97 9.45
C GLU A 523 -36.65 -4.21 10.89
N LYS A 524 -37.24 -5.21 11.55
CA LYS A 524 -36.86 -5.62 12.91
C LYS A 524 -35.99 -6.86 12.90
N THR A 525 -35.98 -7.60 11.80
CA THR A 525 -35.23 -8.85 11.68
C THR A 525 -33.85 -8.57 11.10
N HIS A 526 -32.85 -9.16 11.73
CA HIS A 526 -31.43 -8.95 11.44
C HIS A 526 -30.71 -10.29 11.32
N TYR A 527 -29.68 -10.30 10.47
CA TYR A 527 -28.67 -11.34 10.44
C TYR A 527 -27.58 -11.02 11.47
N PHE A 528 -27.26 -12.01 12.31
CA PHE A 528 -25.97 -12.03 12.97
C PHE A 528 -24.93 -12.55 11.99
N ILE A 529 -23.84 -11.81 11.81
CA ILE A 529 -22.75 -12.17 10.89
C ILE A 529 -21.57 -12.60 11.76
N ASP A 530 -21.37 -13.89 11.88
CA ASP A 530 -20.29 -14.52 12.65
C ASP A 530 -19.04 -14.83 11.81
N SER A 531 -19.13 -14.68 10.50
CA SER A 531 -18.05 -15.03 9.56
C SER A 531 -17.00 -13.94 9.34
N VAL A 532 -17.20 -12.75 9.91
CA VAL A 532 -16.28 -11.62 9.74
C VAL A 532 -15.10 -11.70 10.70
N ASP A 533 -15.34 -12.16 11.92
CA ASP A 533 -14.28 -12.40 12.91
C ASP A 533 -14.18 -13.91 13.17
N PRO A 534 -13.01 -14.54 12.95
CA PRO A 534 -12.82 -15.99 13.13
C PRO A 534 -13.09 -16.48 14.56
N ASP A 535 -13.16 -15.54 15.50
CA ASP A 535 -13.22 -15.71 16.94
C ASP A 535 -14.56 -15.22 17.55
N MET A 536 -15.60 -15.10 16.71
CA MET A 536 -16.92 -14.61 17.13
C MET A 536 -17.69 -15.60 18.01
N PHE A 537 -17.30 -16.88 17.98
CA PHE A 537 -17.85 -17.91 18.84
C PHE A 537 -16.88 -18.16 19.98
N LEU A 538 -17.32 -17.79 21.19
CA LEU A 538 -16.69 -18.24 22.41
C LEU A 538 -16.62 -19.77 22.48
#